data_AF-A0A2V6LMI7-F1
#
_entry.id   AF-A0A2V6LMI7-F1
#
_cell.length_a   1.000
_cell.length_b   1.000
_cell.length_c   1.000
_cell.angle_alpha   90.00
_cell.angle_beta   90.00
_cell.angle_gamma   90.00
#
_symmetry.space_group_name_H-M   'P 1'
#
loop_
_entity.id
_entity.type
_entity.pdbx_description
1 polymer ?
#
loop_
_entity_poly.entity_id
_entity_poly.type
_entity_poly.pdbx_seq_one_letter_code
_entity_poly.pdbx_strand_id
1 'polypeptide(L)'
;MIPEKSVSDLKILIVSTPRTGNTWIKYCLSLIYGLPIVDFPPPEFWRPFDAHPYDQLGERWIAHQHLPPFESLVRWARDRGVILITTIRHPADTLVSLYYYVRNFRERTRIDAETTNLLTNGEKRETDDDLPASDRLQAYVREKFFKTLHFSIAWLQRRLSYGIRYEDLWYKPFETVHPLTNQISPVSREHILACLERCRLEQMRKDAQADAVFFRGGGVGNWKTSLPASIVRTLAHLPPYPSQIDWLGYSLDGYTEACEKAESGLPTRPPPPPSSLPFLPHSFMTPEKIAMAETYYDWLNSVSEKDSHGAEIPPVITNLGTYIYENRRDLHVAFPDIYGADRVAFSHWFTEINLVGTRVLHSYFVVPVYESWLRGPPPIFDSLQYPR
;
A
#
# COMPACT_ATOMS: atom_id res chain seq x y z
N MET A 1 4.86 17.64 20.78
CA MET A 1 3.78 18.65 20.71
C MET A 1 3.86 19.31 19.35
N ILE A 2 2.81 19.19 18.54
CA ILE A 2 2.69 19.95 17.29
C ILE A 2 2.31 21.38 17.71
N PRO A 3 3.03 22.43 17.25
CA PRO A 3 2.64 23.81 17.54
C PRO A 3 1.20 24.04 17.07
N GLU A 4 0.43 24.81 17.83
CA GLU A 4 -0.96 25.15 17.53
C GLU A 4 -1.01 25.79 16.13
N LYS A 5 -1.45 25.02 15.13
CA LYS A 5 -1.49 25.49 13.75
C LYS A 5 -2.75 26.31 13.57
N SER A 6 -2.56 27.55 13.13
CA SER A 6 -3.66 28.30 12.53
C SER A 6 -4.24 27.47 11.39
N VAL A 7 -5.57 27.41 11.33
CA VAL A 7 -6.29 26.80 10.22
C VAL A 7 -5.76 27.38 8.90
N SER A 8 -5.36 28.66 8.85
CA SER A 8 -4.88 29.36 7.64
C SER A 8 -3.76 28.63 6.89
N ASP A 9 -2.89 27.90 7.57
CA ASP A 9 -1.66 27.31 7.01
C ASP A 9 -1.70 25.77 7.04
N LEU A 10 -2.90 25.21 7.13
CA LEU A 10 -3.11 23.77 7.29
C LEU A 10 -2.88 23.02 5.96
N LYS A 11 -1.91 22.10 5.99
CA LYS A 11 -1.58 21.18 4.89
C LYS A 11 -1.83 19.75 5.33
N ILE A 12 -2.64 19.01 4.59
CA ILE A 12 -2.94 17.60 4.89
C ILE A 12 -2.58 16.75 3.67
N LEU A 13 -1.76 15.73 3.87
CA LEU A 13 -1.45 14.73 2.86
C LEU A 13 -1.89 13.35 3.34
N ILE A 14 -2.82 12.75 2.60
CA ILE A 14 -3.25 11.37 2.83
C ILE A 14 -2.31 10.44 2.07
N VAL A 15 -1.61 9.57 2.79
CA VAL A 15 -0.62 8.62 2.26
C VAL A 15 -1.02 7.20 2.63
N SER A 16 -1.52 6.47 1.65
CA SER A 16 -2.18 5.18 1.91
C SER A 16 -2.27 4.32 0.67
N THR A 17 -2.58 3.05 0.89
CA THR A 17 -2.98 2.09 -0.13
C THR A 17 -4.17 2.61 -0.94
N PRO A 18 -4.17 2.49 -2.29
CA PRO A 18 -5.33 2.80 -3.12
C PRO A 18 -6.61 2.14 -2.62
N ARG A 19 -7.75 2.81 -2.81
CA ARG A 19 -9.10 2.25 -2.54
C ARG A 19 -9.42 1.91 -1.07
N THR A 20 -8.69 2.48 -0.13
CA THR A 20 -8.92 2.33 1.32
C THR A 20 -9.76 3.46 1.96
N GLY A 21 -10.44 4.29 1.14
CA GLY A 21 -11.23 5.43 1.64
C GLY A 21 -10.59 6.81 1.47
N ASN A 22 -9.44 6.87 0.80
CA ASN A 22 -8.62 8.08 0.57
C ASN A 22 -9.45 9.28 0.11
N THR A 23 -10.29 9.08 -0.89
CA THR A 23 -11.14 10.14 -1.45
C THR A 23 -12.17 10.60 -0.42
N TRP A 24 -12.80 9.68 0.33
CA TRP A 24 -13.85 10.04 1.27
C TRP A 24 -13.29 10.90 2.41
N ILE A 25 -12.23 10.45 3.08
CA ILE A 25 -11.62 11.23 4.15
C ILE A 25 -11.05 12.57 3.64
N LYS A 26 -10.52 12.60 2.41
CA LYS A 26 -10.08 13.85 1.75
C LYS A 26 -11.22 14.85 1.64
N TYR A 27 -12.39 14.44 1.16
CA TYR A 27 -13.55 15.32 1.05
C TYR A 27 -14.10 15.74 2.42
N CYS A 28 -14.16 14.82 3.39
CA CYS A 28 -14.58 15.14 4.76
C CYS A 28 -13.71 16.28 5.34
N LEU A 29 -12.40 16.11 5.32
CA LEU A 29 -11.47 17.09 5.89
C LEU A 29 -11.39 18.38 5.06
N SER A 30 -11.53 18.28 3.73
CA SER A 30 -11.65 19.46 2.86
C SER A 30 -12.86 20.31 3.24
N LEU A 31 -14.03 19.71 3.48
CA LEU A 31 -15.24 20.45 3.87
C LEU A 31 -15.19 20.96 5.30
N ILE A 32 -14.70 20.15 6.25
CA ILE A 32 -14.61 20.53 7.67
C ILE A 32 -13.70 21.74 7.83
N TYR A 33 -12.52 21.71 7.21
CA TYR A 33 -11.56 22.80 7.34
C TYR A 33 -11.74 23.88 6.27
N GLY A 34 -12.39 23.61 5.14
CA GLY A 34 -12.39 24.51 3.98
C GLY A 34 -11.01 24.51 3.29
N LEU A 35 -10.42 23.33 3.08
CA LEU A 35 -9.14 23.17 2.39
C LEU A 35 -9.36 22.95 0.89
N PRO A 36 -8.64 23.66 0.00
CA PRO A 36 -8.67 23.34 -1.42
C PRO A 36 -8.06 21.96 -1.66
N ILE A 37 -8.73 21.16 -2.49
CA ILE A 37 -8.19 19.88 -2.95
C ILE A 37 -7.23 20.16 -4.10
N VAL A 38 -5.97 19.77 -3.94
CA VAL A 38 -4.93 19.96 -4.96
C VAL A 38 -4.43 18.62 -5.49
N ASP A 39 -3.91 18.65 -6.70
CA ASP A 39 -3.12 17.54 -7.24
C ASP A 39 -1.71 17.61 -6.67
N PHE A 40 -1.28 16.48 -6.09
CA PHE A 40 0.07 16.37 -5.55
C PHE A 40 0.95 15.63 -6.56
N PRO A 41 2.06 16.20 -7.04
CA PRO A 41 2.90 15.51 -8.01
C PRO A 41 3.62 14.32 -7.36
N PRO A 42 3.61 13.11 -7.95
CA PRO A 42 4.32 11.98 -7.36
C PRO A 42 5.84 12.25 -7.39
N PRO A 43 6.56 12.10 -6.26
CA PRO A 43 8.02 12.25 -6.23
C PRO A 43 8.67 11.13 -7.04
N GLU A 44 9.73 11.47 -7.77
CA GLU A 44 10.59 10.48 -8.39
C GLU A 44 11.53 9.88 -7.34
N PHE A 45 11.23 8.66 -6.88
CA PHE A 45 12.01 8.01 -5.82
C PHE A 45 13.43 7.60 -6.22
N TRP A 46 13.73 7.58 -7.53
CA TRP A 46 15.07 7.29 -8.09
C TRP A 46 15.89 8.56 -8.34
N ARG A 47 15.36 9.74 -8.00
CA ARG A 47 16.07 11.02 -8.08
C ARG A 47 16.17 11.66 -6.70
N PRO A 48 17.13 12.59 -6.51
CA PRO A 48 17.10 13.48 -5.36
C PRO A 48 15.74 14.17 -5.24
N PHE A 49 15.21 14.20 -4.02
CA PHE A 49 13.91 14.81 -3.75
C PHE A 49 13.95 16.31 -4.02
N ASP A 50 13.13 16.77 -4.96
CA ASP A 50 12.94 18.18 -5.26
C ASP A 50 11.72 18.71 -4.51
N ALA A 51 11.95 19.57 -3.51
CA ALA A 51 10.88 20.17 -2.72
C ALA A 51 10.07 21.22 -3.50
N HIS A 52 10.62 21.77 -4.60
CA HIS A 52 10.09 22.96 -5.26
C HIS A 52 8.65 22.82 -5.76
N PRO A 53 8.24 21.74 -6.44
CA PRO A 53 6.86 21.59 -6.91
C PRO A 53 5.83 21.52 -5.77
N TYR A 54 6.24 21.02 -4.61
CA TYR A 54 5.38 20.87 -3.44
C TYR A 54 5.19 22.17 -2.69
N ASP A 55 6.25 22.96 -2.59
CA ASP A 55 6.21 24.28 -1.96
C ASP A 55 5.34 25.27 -2.77
N GLN A 56 5.21 25.06 -4.09
CA GLN A 56 4.33 25.84 -4.96
C GLN A 56 2.83 25.56 -4.77
N LEU A 57 2.44 24.50 -4.04
CA LEU A 57 1.03 24.19 -3.76
C LEU A 57 0.37 25.21 -2.80
N GLY A 58 1.17 26.09 -2.19
CA GLY A 58 0.73 27.13 -1.29
C GLY A 58 0.67 26.68 0.17
N GLU A 59 0.11 27.54 1.01
CA GLU A 59 0.13 27.38 2.47
C GLU A 59 -1.00 26.50 2.99
N ARG A 60 -2.04 26.26 2.19
CA ARG A 60 -3.26 25.60 2.61
C ARG A 60 -3.78 24.65 1.54
N TRP A 61 -3.82 23.36 1.84
CA TRP A 61 -4.34 22.38 0.89
C TRP A 61 -4.58 21.02 1.53
N ILE A 62 -5.33 20.19 0.82
CA ILE A 62 -5.41 18.75 1.08
C ILE A 62 -5.20 17.96 -0.21
N ALA A 63 -4.39 16.90 -0.12
CA ALA A 63 -4.14 16.00 -1.23
C ALA A 63 -4.05 14.54 -0.75
N HIS A 64 -3.94 13.60 -1.69
CA HIS A 64 -3.60 12.22 -1.37
C HIS A 64 -2.61 11.62 -2.37
N GLN A 65 -1.85 10.63 -1.94
CA GLN A 65 -0.87 9.88 -2.73
C GLN A 65 -0.76 8.42 -2.29
N HIS A 66 -0.20 7.59 -3.17
CA HIS A 66 0.05 6.15 -2.96
C HIS A 66 1.56 5.87 -3.00
N LEU A 67 2.27 6.35 -1.99
CA LEU A 67 3.73 6.31 -1.90
C LEU A 67 4.15 5.72 -0.56
N PRO A 68 5.30 5.04 -0.46
CA PRO A 68 5.88 4.65 0.82
C PRO A 68 6.51 5.87 1.54
N PRO A 69 6.89 5.73 2.83
CA PRO A 69 7.48 6.80 3.63
C PRO A 69 8.97 7.02 3.31
N PHE A 70 9.25 7.54 2.11
CA PHE A 70 10.61 7.94 1.73
C PHE A 70 11.15 8.98 2.71
N GLU A 71 12.39 8.81 3.17
CA GLU A 71 12.95 9.65 4.23
C GLU A 71 12.97 11.14 3.85
N SER A 72 13.25 11.46 2.58
CA SER A 72 13.21 12.83 2.06
C SER A 72 11.81 13.45 2.10
N LEU A 73 10.78 12.72 1.68
CA LEU A 73 9.38 13.14 1.75
C LEU A 73 8.93 13.34 3.20
N VAL A 74 9.32 12.42 4.10
CA VAL A 74 9.01 12.50 5.54
C VAL A 74 9.64 13.73 6.18
N ARG A 75 10.92 14.01 5.88
CA ARG A 75 11.61 15.20 6.36
C ARG A 75 10.94 16.47 5.85
N TRP A 76 10.69 16.56 4.54
CA TRP A 76 9.98 17.70 3.96
C TRP A 76 8.61 17.91 4.60
N ALA A 77 7.82 16.84 4.76
CA ALA A 77 6.50 16.92 5.40
C ALA A 77 6.61 17.44 6.84
N ARG A 78 7.60 16.97 7.62
CA ARG A 78 7.86 17.46 8.97
C ARG A 78 8.25 18.93 8.98
N ASP A 79 9.22 19.32 8.16
CA ASP A 79 9.77 20.68 8.10
C ASP A 79 8.73 21.70 7.64
N ARG A 80 7.82 21.29 6.76
CA ARG A 80 6.70 22.12 6.28
C ARG A 80 5.44 22.01 7.11
N GLY A 81 5.45 21.20 8.17
CA GLY A 81 4.27 20.98 9.01
C GLY A 81 3.09 20.38 8.23
N VAL A 82 3.33 19.45 7.32
CA VAL A 82 2.26 18.68 6.67
C VAL A 82 1.74 17.62 7.64
N ILE A 83 0.42 17.57 7.83
CA ILE A 83 -0.25 16.53 8.59
C ILE A 83 -0.41 15.29 7.70
N LEU A 84 0.08 14.15 8.16
CA LEU A 84 0.03 12.89 7.45
C LEU A 84 -1.10 12.02 7.97
N ILE A 85 -1.92 11.48 7.07
CA ILE A 85 -3.04 10.60 7.39
C ILE A 85 -2.93 9.34 6.54
N THR A 86 -3.15 8.18 7.14
CA THR A 86 -3.16 6.89 6.45
C THR A 86 -4.48 6.20 6.71
N THR A 87 -5.19 5.84 5.65
CA THR A 87 -6.36 4.98 5.75
C THR A 87 -6.00 3.53 5.48
N ILE A 88 -6.69 2.62 6.17
CA ILE A 88 -6.68 1.20 5.88
C ILE A 88 -8.11 0.72 5.67
N ARG A 89 -8.24 -0.41 4.98
CA ARG A 89 -9.50 -1.10 4.74
C ARG A 89 -9.22 -2.58 4.69
N HIS A 90 -10.22 -3.39 5.00
CA HIS A 90 -10.14 -4.83 4.86
C HIS A 90 -9.50 -5.22 3.51
N PRO A 91 -8.38 -5.97 3.48
CA PRO A 91 -7.65 -6.25 2.25
C PRO A 91 -8.50 -6.87 1.14
N ALA A 92 -9.41 -7.78 1.48
CA ALA A 92 -10.31 -8.38 0.50
C ALA A 92 -11.30 -7.37 -0.12
N ASP A 93 -11.85 -6.41 0.64
CA ASP A 93 -12.69 -5.35 0.07
C ASP A 93 -11.87 -4.35 -0.77
N THR A 94 -10.61 -4.12 -0.37
CA THR A 94 -9.67 -3.30 -1.14
C THR A 94 -9.44 -3.92 -2.52
N LEU A 95 -9.23 -5.24 -2.60
CA LEU A 95 -9.08 -5.98 -3.86
C LEU A 95 -10.30 -5.84 -4.75
N VAL A 96 -11.51 -6.05 -4.20
CA VAL A 96 -12.77 -5.86 -4.94
C VAL A 96 -12.85 -4.44 -5.48
N SER A 97 -12.62 -3.44 -4.64
CA SER A 97 -12.70 -2.03 -5.06
C SER A 97 -11.68 -1.68 -6.14
N LEU A 98 -10.47 -2.24 -6.04
CA LEU A 98 -9.40 -2.03 -7.00
C LEU A 98 -9.70 -2.67 -8.35
N TYR A 99 -10.21 -3.90 -8.37
CA TYR A 99 -10.60 -4.60 -9.59
C TYR A 99 -11.59 -3.77 -10.42
N TYR A 100 -12.68 -3.29 -9.80
CA TYR A 100 -13.67 -2.48 -10.50
C TYR A 100 -13.15 -1.09 -10.88
N TYR A 101 -12.28 -0.50 -10.06
CA TYR A 101 -11.63 0.76 -10.42
C TYR A 101 -10.80 0.60 -11.69
N VAL A 102 -9.92 -0.40 -11.77
CA VAL A 102 -9.09 -0.61 -12.96
C VAL A 102 -9.95 -0.90 -14.18
N ARG A 103 -10.99 -1.74 -14.04
CA ARG A 103 -11.93 -2.03 -15.15
C ARG A 103 -12.64 -0.79 -15.68
N ASN A 104 -13.08 0.10 -14.80
CA ASN A 104 -13.89 1.27 -15.17
C ASN A 104 -13.04 2.47 -15.62
N PHE A 105 -11.78 2.55 -15.21
CA PHE A 105 -10.94 3.75 -15.38
C PHE A 105 -9.63 3.52 -16.17
N ARG A 106 -9.42 2.34 -16.77
CA ARG A 106 -8.22 2.00 -17.57
C ARG A 106 -7.87 2.98 -18.70
N GLU A 107 -8.85 3.70 -19.23
CA GLU A 107 -8.67 4.70 -20.31
C GLU A 107 -8.70 6.15 -19.78
N ARG A 108 -9.06 6.35 -18.51
CA ARG A 108 -9.28 7.67 -17.90
C ARG A 108 -8.21 8.06 -16.89
N THR A 109 -7.42 7.10 -16.43
CA THR A 109 -6.43 7.30 -15.38
C THR A 109 -5.15 6.54 -15.69
N ARG A 110 -4.02 7.06 -15.23
CA ARG A 110 -2.72 6.41 -15.41
C ARG A 110 -2.61 5.23 -14.46
N ILE A 111 -2.82 4.03 -14.99
CA ILE A 111 -2.62 2.75 -14.32
C ILE A 111 -1.50 2.03 -15.07
N ASP A 112 -0.61 1.33 -14.36
CA ASP A 112 0.46 0.61 -15.06
C ASP A 112 -0.12 -0.46 -16.02
N ALA A 113 0.55 -0.62 -17.15
CA ALA A 113 0.05 -1.45 -18.25
C ALA A 113 -0.14 -2.91 -17.83
N GLU A 114 0.75 -3.43 -16.98
CA GLU A 114 0.66 -4.80 -16.50
C GLU A 114 -0.54 -5.00 -15.55
N THR A 115 -0.78 -4.10 -14.59
CA THR A 115 -1.98 -4.17 -13.73
C THR A 115 -3.25 -4.07 -14.55
N THR A 116 -3.28 -3.16 -15.52
CA THR A 116 -4.40 -3.06 -16.47
C THR A 116 -4.59 -4.38 -17.22
N ASN A 117 -3.51 -4.96 -17.73
CA ASN A 117 -3.55 -6.22 -18.45
C ASN A 117 -4.04 -7.37 -17.55
N LEU A 118 -3.57 -7.47 -16.31
CA LEU A 118 -3.95 -8.56 -15.40
C LEU A 118 -5.40 -8.45 -14.89
N LEU A 119 -5.90 -7.23 -14.70
CA LEU A 119 -7.24 -6.98 -14.12
C LEU A 119 -8.32 -6.69 -15.16
N THR A 120 -7.95 -6.56 -16.44
CA THR A 120 -8.91 -6.34 -17.52
C THR A 120 -8.82 -7.47 -18.54
N ASN A 121 -9.91 -8.21 -18.72
CA ASN A 121 -10.07 -9.10 -19.87
C ASN A 121 -10.97 -8.42 -20.91
N GLY A 122 -10.64 -8.69 -22.18
CA GLY A 122 -11.43 -8.31 -23.35
C GLY A 122 -12.84 -8.89 -23.29
N GLU A 123 -13.77 -8.12 -23.85
CA GLU A 123 -15.22 -8.27 -23.84
C GLU A 123 -15.92 -7.88 -22.52
N LYS A 124 -16.74 -6.83 -22.64
CA LYS A 124 -17.76 -6.48 -21.68
C LYS A 124 -18.71 -7.68 -21.52
N ARG A 125 -18.54 -8.48 -20.45
CA ARG A 125 -19.74 -9.05 -19.82
C ARG A 125 -20.38 -7.94 -18.99
N GLU A 126 -21.35 -7.30 -19.62
CA GLU A 126 -22.43 -6.60 -18.94
C GLU A 126 -23.17 -7.67 -18.11
N THR A 127 -23.19 -7.50 -16.78
CA THR A 127 -24.23 -7.91 -15.80
C THR A 127 -23.79 -8.58 -14.49
N ASP A 128 -22.61 -9.20 -14.36
CA ASP A 128 -22.30 -9.88 -13.08
C ASP A 128 -21.55 -9.00 -12.06
N ASP A 129 -22.13 -8.89 -10.87
CA ASP A 129 -21.58 -8.25 -9.67
C ASP A 129 -20.43 -9.05 -9.01
N ASP A 130 -20.10 -10.22 -9.56
CA ASP A 130 -19.06 -11.13 -9.08
C ASP A 130 -17.74 -10.96 -9.84
N LEU A 131 -16.61 -11.13 -9.13
CA LEU A 131 -15.30 -11.15 -9.78
C LEU A 131 -15.09 -12.51 -10.47
N PRO A 132 -14.48 -12.53 -11.67
CA PRO A 132 -14.23 -13.78 -12.36
C PRO A 132 -13.13 -14.58 -11.65
N ALA A 133 -13.32 -15.89 -11.52
CA ALA A 133 -12.28 -16.84 -11.15
C ALA A 133 -11.28 -17.05 -12.31
N SER A 134 -10.54 -15.99 -12.66
CA SER A 134 -9.61 -16.00 -13.79
C SER A 134 -8.15 -16.18 -13.34
N ASP A 135 -7.36 -16.85 -14.17
CA ASP A 135 -5.91 -17.01 -13.95
C ASP A 135 -5.17 -15.68 -13.87
N ARG A 136 -5.69 -14.63 -14.52
CA ARG A 136 -5.09 -13.29 -14.52
C ARG A 136 -5.31 -12.55 -13.21
N LEU A 137 -6.52 -12.63 -12.66
CA LEU A 137 -6.80 -12.11 -11.32
C LEU A 137 -5.98 -12.89 -10.28
N GLN A 138 -5.87 -14.20 -10.44
CA GLN A 138 -5.00 -15.03 -9.60
C GLN A 138 -3.53 -14.59 -9.69
N ALA A 139 -3.00 -14.37 -10.88
CA ALA A 139 -1.64 -13.89 -11.08
C ALA A 139 -1.44 -12.50 -10.45
N TYR A 140 -2.40 -11.58 -10.60
CA TYR A 140 -2.35 -10.28 -9.94
C TYR A 140 -2.28 -10.39 -8.42
N VAL A 141 -3.13 -11.24 -7.83
CA VAL A 141 -3.13 -11.47 -6.38
C VAL A 141 -1.83 -12.13 -5.93
N ARG A 142 -1.28 -13.07 -6.69
CA ARG A 142 -0.02 -13.74 -6.33
C ARG A 142 1.20 -12.83 -6.40
N GLU A 143 1.26 -11.95 -7.39
CA GLU A 143 2.50 -11.23 -7.72
C GLU A 143 2.48 -9.73 -7.39
N LYS A 144 1.32 -9.09 -7.26
CA LYS A 144 1.24 -7.61 -7.15
C LYS A 144 0.40 -7.09 -5.99
N PHE A 145 -0.72 -7.71 -5.64
CA PHE A 145 -1.67 -7.07 -4.72
C PHE A 145 -1.12 -6.80 -3.30
N PHE A 146 -0.29 -7.70 -2.75
CA PHE A 146 0.35 -7.50 -1.44
C PHE A 146 1.32 -6.31 -1.41
N LYS A 147 1.93 -5.98 -2.56
CA LYS A 147 2.78 -4.80 -2.74
C LYS A 147 1.97 -3.52 -2.59
N THR A 148 0.76 -3.51 -3.15
CA THR A 148 -0.18 -2.39 -3.04
C THR A 148 -0.64 -2.19 -1.59
N LEU A 149 -0.99 -3.26 -0.88
CA LEU A 149 -1.41 -3.20 0.54
C LEU A 149 -0.33 -2.58 1.44
N HIS A 150 0.92 -2.75 1.05
CA HIS A 150 2.07 -2.37 1.83
C HIS A 150 2.18 -0.86 2.08
N PHE A 151 1.65 0.00 1.21
CA PHE A 151 1.76 1.45 1.39
C PHE A 151 1.21 1.90 2.74
N SER A 152 -0.03 1.54 3.08
CA SER A 152 -0.58 1.89 4.40
C SER A 152 0.20 1.25 5.55
N ILE A 153 0.65 0.00 5.40
CA ILE A 153 1.43 -0.71 6.43
C ILE A 153 2.71 0.06 6.75
N ALA A 154 3.46 0.49 5.73
CA ALA A 154 4.73 1.20 5.92
C ALA A 154 4.58 2.50 6.72
N TRP A 155 3.53 3.28 6.45
CA TRP A 155 3.26 4.53 7.18
C TRP A 155 2.86 4.29 8.63
N LEU A 156 1.97 3.32 8.87
CA LEU A 156 1.49 2.99 10.22
C LEU A 156 2.58 2.33 11.07
N GLN A 157 3.41 1.47 10.47
CA GLN A 157 4.53 0.81 11.14
C GLN A 157 5.54 1.83 11.66
N ARG A 158 5.88 2.85 10.85
CA ARG A 158 6.79 3.93 11.26
C ARG A 158 6.13 4.95 12.18
N ARG A 159 4.82 4.84 12.43
CA ARG A 159 4.02 5.75 13.28
C ARG A 159 4.16 7.21 12.88
N LEU A 160 4.23 7.47 11.57
CA LEU A 160 4.41 8.81 11.00
C LEU A 160 3.09 9.52 10.70
N SER A 161 1.98 8.79 10.71
CA SER A 161 0.67 9.30 10.31
C SER A 161 -0.42 8.94 11.30
N TYR A 162 -1.51 9.71 11.26
CA TYR A 162 -2.76 9.32 11.88
C TYR A 162 -3.40 8.18 11.10
N GLY A 163 -3.76 7.08 11.76
CA GLY A 163 -4.36 5.91 11.12
C GLY A 163 -5.87 5.88 11.25
N ILE A 164 -6.59 5.63 10.15
CA ILE A 164 -8.06 5.54 10.11
C ILE A 164 -8.47 4.24 9.43
N ARG A 165 -9.41 3.49 10.04
CA ARG A 165 -10.07 2.37 9.37
C ARG A 165 -11.25 2.86 8.55
N TYR A 166 -11.35 2.38 7.32
CA TYR A 166 -12.49 2.63 6.45
C TYR A 166 -13.80 2.20 7.11
N GLU A 167 -13.78 1.06 7.81
CA GLU A 167 -14.95 0.50 8.47
C GLU A 167 -15.43 1.40 9.61
N ASP A 168 -14.51 1.93 10.42
CA ASP A 168 -14.85 2.89 11.48
C ASP A 168 -15.45 4.17 10.89
N LEU A 169 -14.83 4.70 9.82
CA LEU A 169 -15.37 5.86 9.10
C LEU A 169 -16.76 5.60 8.52
N TRP A 170 -17.03 4.36 8.07
CA TRP A 170 -18.32 3.97 7.51
C TRP A 170 -19.40 3.81 8.57
N TYR A 171 -19.13 3.08 9.65
CA TYR A 171 -20.11 2.81 10.71
C TYR A 171 -20.32 3.99 11.66
N LYS A 172 -19.25 4.73 11.95
CA LYS A 172 -19.18 5.76 12.99
C LYS A 172 -18.38 6.98 12.49
N PRO A 173 -18.89 7.68 11.45
CA PRO A 173 -18.13 8.74 10.78
C PRO A 173 -17.77 9.89 11.72
N PHE A 174 -18.70 10.29 12.60
CA PHE A 174 -18.43 11.36 13.55
C PHE A 174 -17.39 10.95 14.60
N GLU A 175 -17.55 9.77 15.20
CA GLU A 175 -16.64 9.23 16.21
C GLU A 175 -15.24 8.97 15.65
N THR A 176 -15.11 8.77 14.34
CA THR A 176 -13.81 8.61 13.67
C THR A 176 -13.16 9.95 13.36
N VAL A 177 -13.93 10.92 12.84
CA VAL A 177 -13.38 12.21 12.37
C VAL A 177 -13.19 13.21 13.51
N HIS A 178 -14.06 13.23 14.51
CA HIS A 178 -13.99 14.19 15.61
C HIS A 178 -12.69 14.09 16.44
N PRO A 179 -12.23 12.89 16.88
CA PRO A 179 -10.94 12.77 17.56
C PRO A 179 -9.78 13.28 16.71
N LEU A 180 -9.78 12.98 15.41
CA LEU A 180 -8.77 13.47 14.48
C LEU A 180 -8.78 15.00 14.40
N THR A 181 -9.95 15.62 14.28
CA THR A 181 -10.03 17.08 14.22
C THR A 181 -9.52 17.73 15.50
N ASN A 182 -9.78 17.13 16.67
CA ASN A 182 -9.27 17.64 17.94
C ASN A 182 -7.74 17.60 18.05
N GLN A 183 -7.06 16.72 17.30
CA GLN A 183 -5.60 16.67 17.24
C GLN A 183 -4.98 17.62 16.22
N ILE A 184 -5.69 17.89 15.12
CA ILE A 184 -5.19 18.75 14.04
C ILE A 184 -5.47 20.21 14.36
N SER A 185 -6.75 20.54 14.49
CA SER A 185 -7.29 21.85 14.82
C SER A 185 -8.76 21.65 15.18
N PRO A 186 -9.16 21.84 16.46
CA PRO A 186 -10.52 21.57 16.90
C PRO A 186 -11.58 22.31 16.09
N VAL A 187 -12.72 21.64 15.86
CA VAL A 187 -13.88 22.19 15.14
C VAL A 187 -15.15 21.82 15.90
N SER A 188 -16.17 22.67 15.86
CA SER A 188 -17.41 22.40 16.59
C SER A 188 -18.10 21.13 16.09
N ARG A 189 -18.74 20.42 17.02
CA ARG A 189 -19.48 19.20 16.75
C ARG A 189 -20.52 19.41 15.65
N GLU A 190 -21.26 20.51 15.73
CA GLU A 190 -22.35 20.85 14.81
C GLU A 190 -21.83 21.03 13.39
N HIS A 191 -20.68 21.68 13.22
CA HIS A 191 -20.06 21.89 11.92
C HIS A 191 -19.53 20.58 11.33
N ILE A 192 -18.90 19.72 12.14
CA ILE A 192 -18.43 18.40 11.70
C ILE A 192 -19.62 17.58 11.20
N LEU A 193 -20.71 17.49 11.98
CA LEU A 193 -21.90 16.75 11.60
C LEU A 193 -22.52 17.27 10.29
N ALA A 194 -22.63 18.60 10.14
CA ALA A 194 -23.13 19.22 8.92
C ALA A 194 -22.25 18.90 7.70
N CYS A 195 -20.93 18.87 7.86
CA CYS A 195 -20.01 18.49 6.78
C CYS A 195 -20.08 17.00 6.44
N LEU A 196 -20.18 16.13 7.44
CA LEU A 196 -20.30 14.68 7.25
C LEU A 196 -21.59 14.30 6.53
N GLU A 197 -22.70 15.01 6.79
CA GLU A 197 -23.96 14.81 6.05
C GLU A 197 -23.78 15.03 4.54
N ARG A 198 -23.01 16.05 4.17
CA ARG A 198 -22.67 16.35 2.76
C ARG A 198 -21.70 15.33 2.15
N CYS A 199 -20.93 14.63 2.99
CA CYS A 199 -19.97 13.60 2.57
C CYS A 199 -20.59 12.21 2.49
N ARG A 200 -21.90 12.05 2.67
CA ARG A 200 -22.55 10.75 2.48
C ARG A 200 -22.36 10.29 1.04
N LEU A 201 -22.08 9.00 0.86
CA LEU A 201 -21.73 8.42 -0.43
C LEU A 201 -22.82 8.68 -1.49
N GLU A 202 -24.10 8.62 -1.10
CA GLU A 202 -25.22 8.93 -1.98
C GLU A 202 -25.20 10.38 -2.45
N GLN A 203 -24.80 11.30 -1.58
CA GLN A 203 -24.69 12.72 -1.92
C GLN A 203 -23.48 12.98 -2.81
N MET A 204 -22.32 12.40 -2.47
CA MET A 204 -21.12 12.48 -3.32
C MET A 204 -21.36 11.91 -4.72
N ARG A 205 -22.14 10.82 -4.84
CA ARG A 205 -22.55 10.29 -6.16
C ARG A 205 -23.40 11.26 -6.96
N LYS A 206 -24.37 11.90 -6.31
CA LYS A 206 -25.24 12.90 -6.96
C LYS A 206 -24.43 14.09 -7.45
N ASP A 207 -23.48 14.55 -6.64
CA ASP A 207 -22.63 15.70 -6.95
C ASP A 207 -21.59 15.38 -8.04
N ALA A 208 -21.14 14.13 -8.12
CA ALA A 208 -20.08 13.69 -9.05
C ALA A 208 -20.55 13.46 -10.51
N GLN A 209 -21.85 13.54 -10.81
CA GLN A 209 -22.41 13.40 -12.18
C GLN A 209 -21.75 12.27 -13.01
N ALA A 210 -20.91 12.60 -14.01
CA ALA A 210 -20.21 11.67 -14.91
C ALA A 210 -19.19 10.75 -14.21
N ASP A 211 -18.75 11.10 -13.00
CA ASP A 211 -17.84 10.33 -12.16
C ASP A 211 -18.56 9.50 -11.08
N ALA A 212 -19.90 9.42 -11.11
CA ALA A 212 -20.67 8.62 -10.16
C ALA A 212 -20.23 7.13 -10.10
N VAL A 213 -19.69 6.61 -11.22
CA VAL A 213 -19.11 5.25 -11.33
C VAL A 213 -17.91 5.03 -10.40
N PHE A 214 -17.21 6.10 -10.00
CA PHE A 214 -16.09 6.05 -9.06
C PHE A 214 -16.50 5.57 -7.65
N PHE A 215 -17.74 5.88 -7.26
CA PHE A 215 -18.31 5.62 -5.94
C PHE A 215 -19.10 4.30 -5.90
N ARG A 216 -18.51 3.17 -6.27
CA ARG A 216 -19.18 1.85 -6.25
C ARG A 216 -19.44 1.36 -4.82
N GLY A 217 -20.72 1.15 -4.47
CA GLY A 217 -21.23 0.49 -3.26
C GLY A 217 -20.90 1.11 -1.90
N GLY A 218 -19.65 1.50 -1.65
CA GLY A 218 -19.15 1.97 -0.36
C GLY A 218 -19.29 0.99 0.80
N GLY A 219 -19.79 -0.22 0.59
CA GLY A 219 -20.08 -1.18 1.64
C GLY A 219 -18.82 -1.80 2.28
N VAL A 220 -19.03 -2.35 3.47
CA VAL A 220 -18.07 -3.16 4.23
C VAL A 220 -18.47 -4.63 4.11
N GLY A 221 -17.52 -5.51 3.80
CA GLY A 221 -17.75 -6.96 3.74
C GLY A 221 -18.27 -7.49 2.41
N ASN A 222 -18.35 -6.65 1.36
CA ASN A 222 -18.82 -7.06 0.03
C ASN A 222 -17.94 -8.16 -0.59
N TRP A 223 -16.67 -8.24 -0.17
CA TRP A 223 -15.77 -9.30 -0.59
C TRP A 223 -16.30 -10.72 -0.34
N LYS A 224 -17.15 -10.92 0.68
CA LYS A 224 -17.67 -12.24 1.05
C LYS A 224 -18.53 -12.86 -0.06
N THR A 225 -19.23 -12.03 -0.83
CA THR A 225 -20.07 -12.49 -1.95
C THR A 225 -19.37 -12.28 -3.29
N SER A 226 -18.51 -11.27 -3.43
CA SER A 226 -17.91 -10.93 -4.72
C SER A 226 -16.62 -11.69 -5.07
N LEU A 227 -15.84 -12.18 -4.09
CA LEU A 227 -14.56 -12.84 -4.37
C LEU A 227 -14.70 -14.36 -4.59
N PRO A 228 -14.09 -14.92 -5.64
CA PRO A 228 -13.98 -16.36 -5.81
C PRO A 228 -13.24 -17.03 -4.65
N ALA A 229 -13.63 -18.27 -4.34
CA ALA A 229 -12.99 -19.09 -3.32
C ALA A 229 -11.49 -19.23 -3.46
N SER A 230 -11.03 -19.42 -4.70
CA SER A 230 -9.61 -19.57 -4.98
C SER A 230 -8.81 -18.30 -4.67
N ILE A 231 -9.43 -17.11 -4.75
CA ILE A 231 -8.80 -15.84 -4.39
C ILE A 231 -8.76 -15.70 -2.87
N VAL A 232 -9.87 -15.98 -2.18
CA VAL A 232 -9.92 -15.93 -0.71
C VAL A 232 -8.90 -16.92 -0.10
N ARG A 233 -8.81 -18.15 -0.64
CA ARG A 233 -7.76 -19.11 -0.22
C ARG A 233 -6.35 -18.59 -0.44
N THR A 234 -6.11 -17.88 -1.54
CA THR A 234 -4.79 -17.27 -1.79
C THR A 234 -4.48 -16.20 -0.74
N LEU A 235 -5.44 -15.32 -0.41
CA LEU A 235 -5.26 -14.33 0.65
C LEU A 235 -5.08 -14.98 2.04
N ALA A 236 -5.73 -16.12 2.30
CA ALA A 236 -5.68 -16.81 3.58
C ALA A 236 -4.38 -17.60 3.83
N HIS A 237 -3.65 -17.98 2.77
CA HIS A 237 -2.54 -18.93 2.91
C HIS A 237 -1.25 -18.53 2.22
N LEU A 238 -1.28 -17.63 1.23
CA LEU A 238 -0.06 -17.25 0.49
C LEU A 238 0.64 -16.08 1.18
N PRO A 239 1.91 -16.23 1.63
CA PRO A 239 2.69 -15.11 2.14
C PRO A 239 2.82 -13.97 1.11
N PRO A 240 2.78 -12.70 1.55
CA PRO A 240 2.75 -12.25 2.94
C PRO A 240 1.32 -11.98 3.46
N TYR A 241 0.26 -12.38 2.74
CA TYR A 241 -1.11 -11.96 3.04
C TYR A 241 -1.58 -12.31 4.46
N PRO A 242 -1.40 -13.53 4.99
CA PRO A 242 -1.88 -13.87 6.32
C PRO A 242 -1.33 -12.90 7.37
N SER A 243 -0.01 -12.67 7.33
CA SER A 243 0.69 -11.74 8.21
C SER A 243 0.22 -10.30 8.00
N GLN A 244 0.02 -9.85 6.75
CA GLN A 244 -0.46 -8.49 6.47
C GLN A 244 -1.90 -8.25 6.96
N ILE A 245 -2.78 -9.23 6.77
CA ILE A 245 -4.19 -9.18 7.18
C ILE A 245 -4.29 -9.15 8.70
N ASP A 246 -3.57 -10.06 9.37
CA ASP A 246 -3.53 -10.15 10.82
C ASP A 246 -2.94 -8.88 11.44
N TRP A 247 -1.80 -8.39 10.92
CA TRP A 247 -1.17 -7.17 11.42
C TRP A 247 -2.09 -5.94 11.30
N LEU A 248 -2.90 -5.86 10.23
CA LEU A 248 -3.89 -4.79 10.06
C LEU A 248 -5.12 -4.95 10.98
N GLY A 249 -5.23 -6.04 11.73
CA GLY A 249 -6.35 -6.34 12.63
C GLY A 249 -7.61 -6.82 11.91
N TYR A 250 -7.45 -7.46 10.74
CA TYR A 250 -8.55 -8.04 9.98
C TYR A 250 -8.51 -9.57 10.03
N SER A 251 -9.62 -10.19 9.67
CA SER A 251 -9.74 -11.64 9.53
C SER A 251 -10.57 -12.01 8.31
N LEU A 252 -10.24 -13.16 7.71
CA LEU A 252 -11.04 -13.78 6.66
C LEU A 252 -12.09 -14.76 7.21
N ASP A 253 -12.32 -14.77 8.53
CA ASP A 253 -13.29 -15.65 9.20
C ASP A 253 -14.72 -15.47 8.66
N GLY A 254 -15.44 -16.59 8.59
CA GLY A 254 -16.76 -16.72 7.95
C GLY A 254 -16.72 -17.25 6.51
N TYR A 255 -15.53 -17.56 5.98
CA TYR A 255 -15.33 -18.21 4.68
C TYR A 255 -14.83 -19.67 4.79
N THR A 256 -14.16 -20.00 5.89
CA THR A 256 -13.33 -21.21 6.08
C THR A 256 -14.14 -22.52 6.18
N GLU A 257 -15.33 -22.51 6.79
CA GLU A 257 -16.11 -23.76 7.00
C GLU A 257 -16.62 -24.42 5.70
N ALA A 258 -16.75 -23.67 4.61
CA ALA A 258 -17.25 -24.21 3.34
C ALA A 258 -16.15 -24.72 2.38
N CYS A 259 -14.89 -24.31 2.57
CA CYS A 259 -13.80 -24.57 1.60
C CYS A 259 -12.77 -25.60 2.05
N GLU A 260 -12.63 -25.89 3.35
CA GLU A 260 -11.64 -26.87 3.84
C GLU A 260 -11.88 -28.31 3.35
N LYS A 261 -13.07 -28.59 2.79
CA LYS A 261 -13.38 -29.88 2.15
C LYS A 261 -12.97 -29.98 0.68
N ALA A 262 -12.42 -28.91 0.08
CA ALA A 262 -12.01 -28.89 -1.32
C ALA A 262 -10.53 -28.48 -1.47
N GLU A 263 -9.71 -29.47 -1.86
CA GLU A 263 -8.33 -29.34 -2.35
C GLU A 263 -7.25 -29.00 -1.29
N SER A 264 -6.60 -30.06 -0.80
CA SER A 264 -5.31 -29.97 -0.12
C SER A 264 -4.20 -29.61 -1.11
N GLY A 265 -3.63 -28.42 -0.97
CA GLY A 265 -2.39 -28.03 -1.65
C GLY A 265 -2.57 -26.83 -2.57
N LEU A 266 -2.53 -25.62 -2.02
CA LEU A 266 -2.03 -24.50 -2.80
C LEU A 266 -0.54 -24.79 -3.06
N PRO A 267 -0.10 -25.01 -4.31
CA PRO A 267 1.33 -25.13 -4.56
C PRO A 267 1.98 -23.80 -4.19
N THR A 268 2.82 -23.82 -3.17
CA THR A 268 3.92 -22.86 -3.08
C THR A 268 4.74 -23.12 -4.32
N ARG A 269 4.73 -22.17 -5.27
CA ARG A 269 5.56 -22.33 -6.47
C ARG A 269 7.00 -22.43 -5.96
N PRO A 270 7.72 -23.53 -6.24
CA PRO A 270 9.09 -23.66 -5.78
C PRO A 270 9.91 -22.46 -6.30
N PRO A 271 10.91 -21.99 -5.55
CA PRO A 271 11.74 -20.90 -6.01
C PRO A 271 12.29 -21.24 -7.40
N PRO A 272 12.33 -20.26 -8.32
CA PRO A 272 12.81 -20.50 -9.67
C PRO A 272 14.28 -20.93 -9.60
N PRO A 273 14.74 -21.93 -10.38
CA PRO A 273 16.07 -22.52 -10.23
C PRO A 273 17.18 -21.46 -10.34
N PRO A 274 18.35 -21.62 -9.70
CA PRO A 274 19.33 -20.53 -9.58
C PRO A 274 19.83 -20.06 -10.96
N SER A 275 19.89 -20.99 -11.92
CA SER A 275 20.23 -20.76 -13.33
C SER A 275 19.25 -19.85 -14.08
N SER A 276 18.05 -19.60 -13.53
CA SER A 276 17.03 -18.73 -14.13
C SER A 276 17.12 -17.28 -13.68
N LEU A 277 18.04 -16.94 -12.77
CA LEU A 277 18.31 -15.58 -12.31
C LEU A 277 19.46 -14.98 -13.15
N PRO A 278 19.17 -14.16 -14.17
CA PRO A 278 20.16 -13.75 -15.19
C PRO A 278 21.27 -12.83 -14.66
N PHE A 279 21.16 -12.37 -13.43
CA PHE A 279 22.06 -11.41 -12.78
C PHE A 279 22.92 -12.05 -11.68
N LEU A 280 22.69 -13.33 -11.34
CA LEU A 280 23.57 -14.04 -10.42
C LEU A 280 24.78 -14.58 -11.22
N PRO A 281 26.00 -14.09 -10.96
CA PRO A 281 27.17 -14.61 -11.62
C PRO A 281 27.39 -16.05 -11.14
N HIS A 282 27.76 -16.92 -12.07
CA HIS A 282 28.10 -18.31 -11.77
C HIS A 282 29.18 -18.44 -10.68
N SER A 283 30.00 -17.39 -10.46
CA SER A 283 31.01 -17.35 -9.40
C SER A 283 30.46 -17.42 -7.97
N PHE A 284 29.19 -17.06 -7.73
CA PHE A 284 28.53 -17.20 -6.42
C PHE A 284 27.98 -18.61 -6.18
N MET A 285 27.76 -19.37 -7.25
CA MET A 285 27.27 -20.75 -7.18
C MET A 285 28.45 -21.72 -7.18
N THR A 286 29.06 -21.94 -6.02
CA THR A 286 29.97 -23.09 -5.85
C THR A 286 29.15 -24.38 -5.90
N PRO A 287 29.71 -25.51 -6.37
CA PRO A 287 29.02 -26.80 -6.36
C PRO A 287 28.44 -27.17 -4.98
N GLU A 288 29.13 -26.81 -3.91
CA GLU A 288 28.68 -26.97 -2.52
C GLU A 288 27.42 -26.15 -2.22
N LYS A 289 27.35 -24.89 -2.65
CA LYS A 289 26.17 -24.03 -2.47
C LYS A 289 24.98 -24.45 -3.34
N ILE A 290 25.23 -25.03 -4.51
CA ILE A 290 24.18 -25.61 -5.38
C ILE A 290 23.57 -26.85 -4.73
N ALA A 291 24.39 -27.72 -4.10
CA ALA A 291 23.91 -28.89 -3.37
C ALA A 291 23.06 -28.51 -2.14
N MET A 292 23.23 -27.30 -1.61
CA MET A 292 22.46 -26.75 -0.50
C MET A 292 21.44 -25.70 -0.96
N ALA A 293 20.87 -25.82 -2.16
CA ALA A 293 20.02 -24.81 -2.80
C ALA A 293 18.93 -24.20 -1.89
N GLU A 294 18.27 -24.98 -1.03
CA GLU A 294 17.31 -24.47 -0.04
C GLU A 294 17.96 -23.45 0.90
N THR A 295 19.09 -23.79 1.50
CA THR A 295 19.86 -22.87 2.36
C THR A 295 20.43 -21.66 1.60
N TYR A 296 20.68 -21.81 0.29
CA TYR A 296 21.21 -20.71 -0.54
C TYR A 296 20.14 -19.66 -0.83
N TYR A 297 18.92 -20.10 -1.16
CA TYR A 297 17.78 -19.19 -1.31
C TYR A 297 17.39 -18.53 0.00
N ASP A 298 17.41 -19.28 1.09
CA ASP A 298 17.20 -18.74 2.43
C ASP A 298 18.27 -17.71 2.77
N TRP A 299 19.54 -17.96 2.42
CA TRP A 299 20.60 -16.98 2.58
C TRP A 299 20.37 -15.72 1.73
N LEU A 300 19.96 -15.85 0.46
CA LEU A 300 19.64 -14.69 -0.41
C LEU A 300 18.52 -13.82 0.18
N ASN A 301 17.54 -14.45 0.82
CA ASN A 301 16.38 -13.81 1.45
C ASN A 301 16.65 -13.33 2.89
N SER A 302 17.73 -13.80 3.51
CA SER A 302 18.13 -13.36 4.84
C SER A 302 18.55 -11.90 4.83
N VAL A 303 18.45 -11.27 6.00
CA VAL A 303 18.97 -9.92 6.22
C VAL A 303 20.46 -9.88 5.85
N SER A 304 20.87 -8.81 5.19
CA SER A 304 22.25 -8.66 4.77
C SER A 304 23.18 -8.62 5.97
N GLU A 305 24.28 -9.36 5.90
CA GLU A 305 25.37 -9.30 6.89
C GLU A 305 26.03 -7.92 6.95
N LYS A 306 25.86 -7.10 5.90
CA LYS A 306 26.36 -5.72 5.82
C LYS A 306 25.36 -4.69 6.35
N ASP A 307 24.12 -5.08 6.62
CA ASP A 307 23.14 -4.19 7.24
C ASP A 307 23.43 -4.04 8.74
N SER A 308 24.06 -2.93 9.10
CA SER A 308 24.42 -2.63 10.50
C SER A 308 23.22 -2.54 11.46
N HIS A 309 22.01 -2.34 10.94
CA HIS A 309 20.77 -2.34 11.73
C HIS A 309 20.12 -3.73 11.78
N GLY A 310 20.62 -4.68 11.00
CA GLY A 310 20.11 -6.04 10.92
C GLY A 310 18.60 -6.10 10.75
N ALA A 311 17.95 -6.88 11.60
CA ALA A 311 16.51 -7.12 11.56
C ALA A 311 15.67 -6.04 12.28
N GLU A 312 16.31 -5.05 12.90
CA GLU A 312 15.67 -4.11 13.84
C GLU A 312 14.84 -3.03 13.14
N ILE A 313 15.28 -2.57 11.97
CA ILE A 313 14.66 -1.46 11.24
C ILE A 313 14.07 -1.98 9.93
N PRO A 314 12.75 -1.93 9.72
CA PRO A 314 12.18 -2.23 8.42
C PRO A 314 12.30 -1.05 7.45
N PRO A 315 12.35 -1.30 6.13
CA PRO A 315 12.47 -2.62 5.52
C PRO A 315 13.85 -3.23 5.77
N VAL A 316 13.93 -4.57 5.82
CA VAL A 316 15.25 -5.24 5.77
C VAL A 316 15.86 -5.11 4.37
N ILE A 317 17.17 -4.93 4.33
CA ILE A 317 17.95 -5.10 3.11
C ILE A 317 18.42 -6.56 3.08
N THR A 318 18.03 -7.33 2.07
CA THR A 318 18.42 -8.74 1.95
C THR A 318 19.85 -8.90 1.39
N ASN A 319 20.44 -10.08 1.54
CA ASN A 319 21.70 -10.41 0.87
C ASN A 319 21.59 -10.26 -0.65
N LEU A 320 20.47 -10.67 -1.24
CA LEU A 320 20.22 -10.46 -2.67
C LEU A 320 20.15 -8.97 -3.03
N GLY A 321 19.43 -8.16 -2.25
CA GLY A 321 19.35 -6.71 -2.46
C GLY A 321 20.74 -6.06 -2.43
N THR A 322 21.53 -6.38 -1.40
CA THR A 322 22.92 -5.90 -1.25
C THR A 322 23.78 -6.31 -2.43
N TYR A 323 23.69 -7.59 -2.84
CA TYR A 323 24.45 -8.08 -3.98
C TYR A 323 24.12 -7.30 -5.27
N ILE A 324 22.83 -7.07 -5.55
CA ILE A 324 22.41 -6.29 -6.74
C ILE A 324 22.95 -4.85 -6.66
N TYR A 325 22.87 -4.23 -5.49
CA TYR A 325 23.39 -2.88 -5.25
C TYR A 325 24.87 -2.79 -5.61
N GLU A 326 25.71 -3.63 -5.00
CA GLU A 326 27.17 -3.61 -5.15
C GLU A 326 27.66 -3.80 -6.60
N ASN A 327 26.86 -4.49 -7.41
CA ASN A 327 27.19 -4.78 -8.80
C ASN A 327 26.61 -3.76 -9.79
N ARG A 328 25.88 -2.75 -9.32
CA ARG A 328 25.21 -1.75 -10.16
C ARG A 328 25.56 -0.32 -9.73
N ARG A 329 26.53 0.25 -10.45
CA ARG A 329 26.99 1.64 -10.22
C ARG A 329 25.88 2.68 -10.28
N ASP A 330 24.86 2.46 -11.12
CA ASP A 330 23.72 3.36 -11.21
C ASP A 330 22.91 3.40 -9.91
N LEU A 331 22.85 2.29 -9.17
CA LEU A 331 22.18 2.24 -7.86
C LEU A 331 22.98 2.92 -6.78
N HIS A 332 24.32 2.90 -6.83
CA HIS A 332 25.13 3.66 -5.88
C HIS A 332 24.89 5.18 -6.01
N VAL A 333 24.63 5.65 -7.24
CA VAL A 333 24.31 7.06 -7.50
C VAL A 333 22.89 7.38 -7.05
N ALA A 334 21.92 6.50 -7.34
CA ALA A 334 20.51 6.72 -7.00
C ALA A 334 20.21 6.55 -5.50
N PHE A 335 20.92 5.64 -4.83
CA PHE A 335 20.73 5.28 -3.41
C PHE A 335 22.09 5.20 -2.68
N PRO A 336 22.76 6.33 -2.41
CA PRO A 336 24.06 6.35 -1.75
C PRO A 336 24.13 5.63 -0.39
N ASP A 337 23.01 5.55 0.34
CA ASP A 337 22.95 4.97 1.68
C ASP A 337 21.74 4.02 1.85
N ILE A 338 21.85 2.81 1.29
CA ILE A 338 20.78 1.79 1.36
C ILE A 338 20.53 1.23 2.77
N TYR A 339 21.46 1.43 3.71
CA TYR A 339 21.27 0.98 5.10
C TYR A 339 20.69 2.07 6.00
N GLY A 340 20.84 3.35 5.65
CA GLY A 340 20.26 4.50 6.32
C GLY A 340 19.19 5.21 5.51
N ALA A 341 19.49 6.41 4.99
CA ALA A 341 18.49 7.34 4.47
C ALA A 341 17.72 6.84 3.24
N ASP A 342 18.36 6.04 2.39
CA ASP A 342 17.78 5.54 1.15
C ASP A 342 17.14 4.15 1.30
N ARG A 343 17.18 3.55 2.50
CA ARG A 343 16.65 2.21 2.79
C ARG A 343 15.25 1.97 2.20
N VAL A 344 14.30 2.86 2.50
CA VAL A 344 12.91 2.72 2.02
C VAL A 344 12.82 2.87 0.50
N ALA A 345 13.57 3.82 -0.07
CA ALA A 345 13.57 4.08 -1.51
C ALA A 345 14.18 2.91 -2.30
N PHE A 346 15.33 2.41 -1.84
CA PHE A 346 15.99 1.25 -2.39
C PHE A 346 15.15 -0.02 -2.26
N SER A 347 14.56 -0.30 -1.09
CA SER A 347 13.69 -1.47 -0.93
C SER A 347 12.46 -1.38 -1.82
N HIS A 348 11.84 -0.21 -1.96
CA HIS A 348 10.74 -0.03 -2.91
C HIS A 348 11.19 -0.33 -4.34
N TRP A 349 12.30 0.26 -4.79
CA TRP A 349 12.91 -0.03 -6.08
C TRP A 349 13.18 -1.53 -6.26
N PHE A 350 13.79 -2.19 -5.28
CA PHE A 350 14.13 -3.62 -5.31
C PHE A 350 12.88 -4.48 -5.49
N THR A 351 11.79 -4.15 -4.79
CA THR A 351 10.54 -4.92 -4.89
C THR A 351 9.73 -4.67 -6.16
N GLU A 352 9.99 -3.55 -6.86
CA GLU A 352 9.33 -3.13 -8.09
C GLU A 352 10.20 -3.32 -9.34
N ILE A 353 11.43 -3.81 -9.20
CA ILE A 353 12.38 -3.86 -10.30
C ILE A 353 11.91 -4.81 -11.41
N ASN A 354 11.88 -4.28 -12.63
CA ASN A 354 11.92 -5.05 -13.87
C ASN A 354 13.37 -5.21 -14.29
N LEU A 355 13.90 -6.43 -14.18
CA LEU A 355 15.27 -6.71 -14.62
C LEU A 355 15.35 -6.67 -16.15
N VAL A 356 16.52 -6.29 -16.67
CA VAL A 356 16.81 -6.22 -18.11
C VAL A 356 16.42 -7.56 -18.75
N GLY A 357 15.46 -7.54 -19.68
CA GLY A 357 14.87 -8.76 -20.26
C GLY A 357 13.47 -9.15 -19.72
N THR A 358 12.70 -8.19 -19.21
CA THR A 358 11.25 -8.24 -18.89
C THR A 358 10.82 -9.15 -17.74
N ARG A 359 11.74 -9.63 -16.90
CA ARG A 359 11.38 -10.46 -15.73
C ARG A 359 11.40 -9.64 -14.44
N VAL A 360 10.23 -9.52 -13.82
CA VAL A 360 10.07 -9.06 -12.43
C VAL A 360 10.76 -10.08 -11.50
N LEU A 361 11.36 -9.62 -10.40
CA LEU A 361 11.80 -10.54 -9.35
C LEU A 361 10.62 -11.37 -8.85
N HIS A 362 10.80 -12.69 -8.79
CA HIS A 362 9.78 -13.61 -8.29
C HIS A 362 9.38 -13.22 -6.86
N SER A 363 8.08 -13.31 -6.54
CA SER A 363 7.51 -12.98 -5.22
C SER A 363 8.32 -13.54 -4.04
N TYR A 364 8.81 -14.77 -4.17
CA TYR A 364 9.72 -15.42 -3.21
C TYR A 364 10.90 -14.56 -2.72
N PHE A 365 11.47 -13.69 -3.57
CA PHE A 365 12.62 -12.84 -3.21
C PHE A 365 12.24 -11.49 -2.58
N VAL A 366 10.98 -11.09 -2.70
CA VAL A 366 10.50 -9.78 -2.22
C VAL A 366 9.62 -9.93 -0.97
N VAL A 367 8.96 -11.08 -0.78
CA VAL A 367 8.13 -11.37 0.40
C VAL A 367 8.88 -11.09 1.72
N PRO A 368 10.15 -11.50 1.93
CA PRO A 368 10.87 -11.20 3.17
C PRO A 368 10.99 -9.70 3.47
N VAL A 369 11.12 -8.87 2.42
CA VAL A 369 11.15 -7.41 2.56
C VAL A 369 9.79 -6.91 3.07
N TYR A 370 8.69 -7.39 2.48
CA TYR A 370 7.33 -7.01 2.91
C TYR A 370 6.99 -7.49 4.32
N GLU A 371 7.36 -8.72 4.68
CA GLU A 371 7.15 -9.27 6.02
C GLU A 371 7.96 -8.54 7.09
N SER A 372 9.12 -7.99 6.74
CA SER A 372 9.92 -7.22 7.70
C SER A 372 9.17 -6.00 8.26
N TRP A 373 8.27 -5.40 7.49
CA TRP A 373 7.42 -4.29 7.92
C TRP A 373 6.33 -4.68 8.90
N LEU A 374 6.08 -5.97 9.07
CA LEU A 374 5.11 -6.47 10.03
C LEU A 374 5.76 -6.72 11.40
N ARG A 375 7.08 -6.54 11.49
CA ARG A 375 7.81 -6.61 12.75
C ARG A 375 7.47 -5.39 13.60
N GLY A 376 7.08 -5.68 14.84
CA GLY A 376 6.63 -4.67 15.79
C GLY A 376 5.13 -4.78 16.07
N PRO A 377 4.64 -4.00 17.05
CA PRO A 377 3.25 -4.08 17.45
C PRO A 377 2.33 -3.64 16.32
N PRO A 378 1.20 -4.33 16.11
CA PRO A 378 0.20 -3.88 15.15
C PRO A 378 -0.37 -2.51 15.54
N PRO A 379 -0.97 -1.79 14.58
CA PRO A 379 -1.72 -0.58 14.85
C PRO A 379 -2.89 -0.87 15.80
N ILE A 380 -3.08 0.01 16.79
CA ILE A 380 -4.21 -0.05 17.71
C ILE A 380 -5.20 1.02 17.28
N PHE A 381 -6.40 0.59 16.90
CA PHE A 381 -7.49 1.48 16.50
C PHE A 381 -8.54 1.54 17.60
N ASP A 382 -8.51 2.62 18.38
CA ASP A 382 -9.63 3.07 19.21
C ASP A 382 -10.24 4.30 18.52
N SER A 383 -10.92 4.07 17.39
CA SER A 383 -11.36 5.05 16.36
C SER A 383 -10.24 5.78 15.59
N LEU A 384 -9.08 6.00 16.20
CA LEU A 384 -7.94 6.68 15.60
C LEU A 384 -6.62 6.09 16.11
N GLN A 385 -5.66 5.87 15.21
CA GLN A 385 -4.26 5.65 15.58
C GLN A 385 -3.50 6.97 15.54
N TYR A 386 -2.66 7.21 16.55
CA TYR A 386 -1.84 8.41 16.67
C TYR A 386 -0.41 8.18 16.15
N PRO A 387 0.21 9.19 15.53
CA PRO A 387 1.65 9.19 15.30
C PRO A 387 2.40 9.24 16.65
N ARG A 388 3.66 8.80 16.68
CA ARG A 388 4.51 8.85 17.89
C ARG A 388 5.69 9.79 17.74
#